data_AF-A0A317HIH3-F1
#
_entry.id   AF-A0A317HIH3-F1
#
_cell.length_a   1.000
_cell.length_b   1.000
_cell.length_c   1.000
_cell.angle_alpha   90.00
_cell.angle_beta   90.00
_cell.angle_gamma   90.00
#
_symmetry.space_group_name_H-M   'P 1'
#
loop_
_entity.id
_entity.type
_entity.pdbx_description
1 polymer ?
#
loop_
_entity_poly.entity_id
_entity_poly.type
_entity_poly.pdbx_seq_one_letter_code
_entity_poly.pdbx_strand_id
1 'polypeptide(L)'
;MNNLSGFASTPWTWFDIAWPWIGLGAAIVMLFLLFATNTFRYHFQVSKFRDPVWLSWMAIPIYLIHEFEEYGFDIVGVRHAFPNGLCHYLRLANYPDCPIPHEFYLYVNIPLVWIFAVVAALLSYKNSFVGLGLYSVIITNAIAHIVQALVTREYNPG
;
A
#
# COMPACT_ATOMS: atom_id res chain seq x y z
N MET A 1 -3.70 28.49 -13.80
CA MET A 1 -3.53 29.14 -12.48
C MET A 1 -3.95 28.13 -11.44
N ASN A 2 -2.96 27.57 -10.75
CA ASN A 2 -3.07 26.36 -9.95
C ASN A 2 -3.73 26.67 -8.60
N ASN A 3 -4.86 26.02 -8.31
CA ASN A 3 -5.45 26.01 -6.97
C ASN A 3 -4.57 25.16 -6.03
N LEU A 4 -3.56 25.78 -5.45
CA LEU A 4 -2.79 25.28 -4.31
C LEU A 4 -3.35 25.78 -2.97
N SER A 5 -4.57 26.32 -2.96
CA SER A 5 -5.22 26.92 -1.78
C SER A 5 -5.73 25.90 -0.75
N GLY A 6 -5.64 24.59 -1.01
CA GLY A 6 -6.03 23.54 -0.06
C GLY A 6 -4.94 23.06 0.90
N PHE A 7 -3.68 23.50 0.74
CA PHE A 7 -2.53 23.00 1.51
C PHE A 7 -2.09 23.90 2.67
N ALA A 8 -2.75 25.05 2.89
CA ALA A 8 -2.29 26.05 3.85
C ALA A 8 -2.60 25.72 5.34
N SER A 9 -3.27 24.60 5.63
CA SER A 9 -3.73 24.26 7.00
C SER A 9 -3.50 22.80 7.42
N THR A 10 -2.76 22.01 6.64
CA THR A 10 -2.51 20.59 6.95
C THR A 10 -1.03 20.35 7.26
N PRO A 11 -0.67 19.50 8.25
CA PRO A 11 0.72 19.27 8.65
C PRO A 11 1.56 18.47 7.63
N TRP A 12 1.01 18.16 6.46
CA TRP A 12 1.66 17.33 5.45
C TRP A 12 2.86 18.02 4.82
N THR A 13 3.99 17.32 4.80
CA THR A 13 5.13 17.68 3.98
C THR A 13 4.89 17.30 2.52
N TRP A 14 5.72 17.81 1.62
CA TRP A 14 5.66 17.40 0.22
C TRP A 14 5.84 15.88 0.07
N PHE A 15 6.68 15.27 0.91
CA PHE A 15 7.02 13.86 0.80
C PHE A 15 5.89 12.97 1.25
N ASP A 16 5.14 13.37 2.30
CA ASP A 16 3.93 12.68 2.78
C ASP A 16 2.89 12.50 1.68
N ILE A 17 2.83 13.46 0.75
CA ILE A 17 1.92 13.42 -0.39
C ILE A 17 2.53 12.71 -1.61
N ALA A 18 3.86 12.75 -1.77
CA ALA A 18 4.52 12.24 -2.98
C ALA A 18 4.85 10.75 -2.93
N TRP A 19 5.18 10.20 -1.75
CA TRP A 19 5.62 8.80 -1.62
C TRP A 19 4.63 7.76 -2.18
N PRO A 20 3.28 7.91 -2.08
CA PRO A 20 2.35 6.92 -2.62
C PRO A 20 2.37 6.89 -4.15
N TRP A 21 2.64 8.04 -4.79
CA TRP A 21 2.79 8.14 -6.24
C TRP A 21 4.07 7.49 -6.75
N ILE A 22 5.16 7.61 -5.97
CA ILE A 22 6.41 6.90 -6.25
C ILE A 22 6.17 5.39 -6.14
N GLY A 23 5.44 4.96 -5.10
CA GLY A 23 4.98 3.58 -4.93
C GLY A 23 4.17 3.08 -6.13
N LEU A 24 3.19 3.86 -6.60
CA LEU A 24 2.39 3.51 -7.80
C LEU A 24 3.27 3.38 -9.05
N GLY A 25 4.20 4.32 -9.27
CA GLY A 25 5.15 4.25 -10.38
C GLY A 25 5.99 2.96 -10.34
N ALA A 26 6.49 2.60 -9.15
CA ALA A 26 7.19 1.34 -8.95
C ALA A 26 6.29 0.12 -9.18
N ALA A 27 5.03 0.16 -8.72
CA ALA A 27 4.07 -0.91 -8.93
C ALA A 27 3.81 -1.17 -10.42
N ILE A 28 3.66 -0.12 -11.23
CA ILE A 28 3.47 -0.23 -12.69
C ILE A 28 4.68 -0.94 -13.33
N VAL A 29 5.89 -0.53 -12.98
CA VAL A 29 7.12 -1.16 -13.50
C VAL A 29 7.20 -2.63 -13.08
N MET A 30 6.92 -2.93 -11.80
CA MET A 30 6.93 -4.30 -11.30
C MET A 30 5.88 -5.18 -11.97
N LEU A 31 4.65 -4.69 -12.15
CA LEU A 31 3.60 -5.40 -12.88
C LEU A 31 4.02 -5.68 -14.33
N PHE A 32 4.60 -4.69 -14.99
CA PHE A 32 5.14 -4.90 -16.34
C PHE A 32 6.19 -6.02 -16.34
N LEU A 33 7.15 -6.01 -15.43
CA LEU A 33 8.16 -7.08 -15.31
C LEU A 33 7.53 -8.45 -14.96
N LEU A 34 6.56 -8.51 -14.05
CA LEU A 34 5.88 -9.75 -13.65
C LEU A 34 5.13 -10.41 -14.80
N PHE A 35 4.41 -9.62 -15.58
CA PHE A 35 3.52 -10.12 -16.63
C PHE A 35 4.19 -10.21 -18.00
N ALA A 36 4.96 -9.19 -18.39
CA ALA A 36 5.59 -9.11 -19.71
C ALA A 36 6.93 -9.86 -19.80
N THR A 37 7.58 -10.19 -18.68
CA THR A 37 8.85 -10.94 -18.68
C THR A 37 8.78 -12.18 -17.78
N ASN A 38 9.91 -12.88 -17.62
CA ASN A 38 10.08 -13.96 -16.65
C ASN A 38 11.09 -13.61 -15.54
N THR A 39 11.39 -12.33 -15.33
CA THR A 39 12.43 -11.86 -14.40
C THR A 39 12.24 -12.37 -12.96
N PHE A 40 11.00 -12.44 -12.50
CA PHE A 40 10.64 -12.81 -11.12
C PHE A 40 10.17 -14.26 -10.96
N ARG A 41 10.47 -15.12 -11.95
CA ARG A 41 10.11 -16.53 -11.90
C ARG A 41 11.28 -17.37 -11.43
N TYR A 42 10.94 -18.49 -10.80
CA TYR A 42 11.89 -19.54 -10.49
C TYR A 42 11.54 -20.85 -11.22
N HIS A 43 10.25 -21.19 -11.30
CA HIS A 43 9.78 -22.41 -11.94
C HIS A 43 9.14 -22.15 -13.31
N PHE A 44 9.90 -22.40 -14.37
CA PHE A 44 9.45 -22.18 -15.76
C PHE A 44 8.50 -23.25 -16.30
N GLN A 45 8.46 -24.43 -15.67
CA GLN A 45 7.63 -25.57 -16.12
C GLN A 45 6.17 -25.50 -15.64
N VAL A 46 5.86 -24.62 -14.69
CA VAL A 46 4.50 -24.41 -14.17
C VAL A 46 3.94 -23.07 -14.66
N SER A 47 2.65 -22.82 -14.43
CA SER A 47 2.07 -21.49 -14.64
C SER A 47 2.64 -20.46 -13.65
N LYS A 48 2.75 -19.19 -14.05
CA LYS A 48 3.22 -18.07 -13.18
C LYS A 48 2.43 -18.02 -11.87
N PHE A 49 1.12 -18.22 -11.97
CA PHE A 49 0.19 -18.18 -10.84
C PHE A 49 0.33 -19.36 -9.86
N ARG A 50 1.19 -20.34 -10.15
CA ARG A 50 1.54 -21.44 -9.25
C ARG A 50 3.00 -21.41 -8.80
N ASP A 51 3.77 -20.42 -9.25
CA ASP A 51 5.15 -20.23 -8.83
C ASP A 51 5.16 -19.36 -7.56
N PRO A 52 5.50 -19.91 -6.39
CA PRO A 52 5.41 -19.17 -5.13
C PRO A 52 6.44 -18.03 -5.03
N VAL A 53 7.54 -18.09 -5.79
CA VAL A 53 8.48 -16.97 -5.91
C VAL A 53 7.84 -15.83 -6.70
N TRP A 54 7.21 -16.14 -7.82
CA TRP A 54 6.46 -15.15 -8.61
C TRP A 54 5.33 -14.53 -7.77
N LEU A 55 4.59 -15.33 -7.01
CA LEU A 55 3.54 -14.85 -6.11
C LEU A 55 4.09 -13.96 -4.98
N SER A 56 5.29 -14.24 -4.47
CA SER A 56 5.96 -13.41 -3.47
C SER A 56 6.30 -12.03 -4.04
N TRP A 57 6.78 -11.97 -5.29
CA TRP A 57 7.02 -10.70 -5.97
C TRP A 57 5.73 -9.95 -6.32
N MET A 58 4.65 -10.67 -6.64
CA MET A 58 3.34 -10.08 -6.93
C MET A 58 2.70 -9.38 -5.72
N ALA A 59 3.01 -9.82 -4.50
CA ALA A 59 2.49 -9.20 -3.28
C ALA A 59 2.91 -7.71 -3.16
N ILE A 60 4.11 -7.36 -3.61
CA ILE A 60 4.67 -6.00 -3.51
C ILE A 60 3.83 -4.99 -4.32
N PRO A 61 3.63 -5.12 -5.65
CA PRO A 61 2.82 -4.17 -6.40
C PRO A 61 1.36 -4.15 -5.96
N ILE A 62 0.80 -5.26 -5.44
CA ILE A 62 -0.54 -5.24 -4.82
C ILE A 62 -0.57 -4.27 -3.65
N TYR A 63 0.41 -4.37 -2.74
CA TYR A 63 0.45 -3.50 -1.57
C TYR A 63 0.80 -2.04 -1.93
N LEU A 64 1.70 -1.81 -2.89
CA LEU A 64 2.01 -0.46 -3.37
C LEU A 64 0.80 0.25 -4.01
N ILE A 65 -0.06 -0.49 -4.72
CA ILE A 65 -1.31 0.05 -5.26
C ILE A 65 -2.28 0.37 -4.13
N HIS A 66 -2.34 -0.47 -3.10
CA HIS A 66 -3.15 -0.21 -1.93
C HIS A 66 -2.67 1.03 -1.15
N GLU A 67 -1.36 1.20 -0.92
CA GLU A 67 -0.80 2.43 -0.34
C GLU A 67 -1.17 3.67 -1.19
N PHE A 68 -1.16 3.55 -2.52
CA PHE A 68 -1.60 4.63 -3.38
C PHE A 68 -3.10 4.96 -3.20
N GLU A 69 -3.94 3.95 -3.01
CA GLU A 69 -5.37 4.16 -2.79
C GLU A 69 -5.66 4.83 -1.44
N GLU A 70 -4.95 4.45 -0.38
CA GLU A 70 -5.10 5.05 0.96
C GLU A 70 -4.55 6.49 1.04
N TYR A 71 -3.35 6.72 0.50
CA TYR A 71 -2.58 7.95 0.70
C TYR A 71 -2.47 8.84 -0.54
N GLY A 72 -2.76 8.33 -1.73
CA GLY A 72 -2.77 9.09 -2.98
C GLY A 72 -4.17 9.58 -3.31
N PHE A 73 -4.99 8.67 -3.83
CA PHE A 73 -6.39 8.90 -4.17
C PHE A 73 -7.23 7.66 -3.85
N ASP A 74 -8.26 7.87 -3.06
CA ASP A 74 -9.23 6.82 -2.79
C ASP A 74 -10.14 6.56 -4.00
N ILE A 75 -10.98 5.52 -3.93
CA ILE A 75 -11.86 5.11 -5.03
C ILE A 75 -12.90 6.20 -5.39
N VAL A 76 -13.23 7.10 -4.45
CA VAL A 76 -14.17 8.21 -4.66
C VAL A 76 -13.48 9.53 -5.03
N GLY A 77 -12.15 9.54 -5.16
CA GLY A 77 -11.34 10.68 -5.59
C GLY A 77 -10.91 11.63 -4.46
N VAL A 78 -11.08 11.26 -3.19
CA VAL A 78 -10.55 12.02 -2.05
C VAL A 78 -9.05 11.75 -1.95
N ARG A 79 -8.27 12.83 -1.90
CA ARG A 79 -6.82 12.74 -1.71
C ARG A 79 -6.49 12.46 -0.27
N HIS A 80 -5.56 11.53 -0.04
CA HIS A 80 -4.95 11.31 1.26
C HIS A 80 -6.02 11.08 2.36
N ALA A 81 -6.97 10.17 2.07
CA ALA A 81 -8.17 9.98 2.89
C ALA A 81 -7.89 9.19 4.17
N PHE A 82 -6.96 8.22 4.10
CA PHE A 82 -6.69 7.28 5.19
C PHE A 82 -6.32 7.95 6.53
N PRO A 83 -5.45 8.97 6.60
CA PRO A 83 -5.11 9.54 7.90
C PRO A 83 -6.30 10.09 8.69
N ASN A 84 -7.26 10.71 8.02
CA ASN A 84 -8.50 11.13 8.67
C ASN A 84 -9.42 9.94 8.97
N GLY A 85 -9.45 8.91 8.11
CA GLY A 85 -10.15 7.64 8.34
C GLY A 85 -9.69 6.96 9.63
N LEU A 86 -8.38 6.81 9.81
CA LEU A 86 -7.78 6.23 11.02
C LEU A 86 -8.10 7.06 12.28
N CYS A 87 -7.96 8.39 12.23
CA CYS A 87 -8.31 9.26 13.35
C CYS A 87 -9.80 9.11 13.71
N HIS A 88 -10.69 9.07 12.71
CA HIS A 88 -12.12 8.87 12.91
C HIS A 88 -12.43 7.51 13.56
N TYR A 89 -11.82 6.43 13.07
CA TYR A 89 -11.97 5.08 13.62
C TYR A 89 -11.52 5.01 15.10
N LEU A 90 -10.43 5.69 15.44
CA LEU A 90 -9.90 5.79 16.80
C LEU A 90 -10.66 6.82 17.67
N ARG A 91 -11.70 7.47 17.14
CA ARG A 91 -12.49 8.53 17.80
C ARG A 91 -11.63 9.73 18.23
N LEU A 92 -10.64 10.06 17.41
CA LEU A 92 -9.78 11.23 17.54
C LEU A 92 -10.28 12.38 16.65
N ALA A 93 -9.79 13.58 16.89
CA ALA A 93 -10.02 14.70 15.98
C ALA A 93 -9.34 14.44 14.62
N ASN A 94 -9.90 14.98 13.54
CA ASN A 94 -9.28 14.92 12.22
C ASN A 94 -8.04 15.83 12.18
N TYR A 95 -7.16 15.63 11.19
CA TYR A 95 -6.07 16.57 10.94
C TYR A 95 -6.62 17.98 10.63
N PRO A 96 -5.99 19.04 11.13
CA PRO A 96 -4.66 19.07 11.76
C PRO A 96 -4.62 18.71 13.27
N ASP A 97 -5.75 18.52 13.93
CA ASP A 97 -5.83 18.35 15.39
C ASP A 97 -5.64 16.89 15.85
N CYS A 98 -5.44 15.94 14.93
CA CYS A 98 -5.18 14.55 15.27
C CYS A 98 -3.81 14.38 15.97
N PRO A 99 -3.72 13.67 17.11
CA PRO A 99 -2.48 13.51 17.85
C PRO A 99 -1.49 12.53 17.21
N ILE A 100 -1.89 11.83 16.15
CA ILE A 100 -1.01 10.92 15.42
C ILE A 100 -0.02 11.77 14.59
N PRO A 101 1.29 11.59 14.74
CA PRO A 101 2.27 12.28 13.89
C PRO A 101 2.09 11.88 12.42
N HIS A 102 2.19 12.83 11.49
CA HIS A 102 2.01 12.54 10.06
C HIS A 102 3.09 11.59 9.51
N GLU A 103 4.29 11.59 10.11
CA GLU A 103 5.40 10.73 9.72
C GLU A 103 5.17 9.25 10.09
N PHE A 104 4.23 8.97 10.99
CA PHE A 104 3.87 7.60 11.38
C PHE A 104 3.56 6.73 10.17
N TYR A 105 2.76 7.22 9.23
CA TYR A 105 2.33 6.47 8.06
C TYR A 105 3.50 6.09 7.16
N LEU A 106 4.44 7.02 6.97
CA LEU A 106 5.65 6.80 6.19
C LEU A 106 6.55 5.76 6.86
N TYR A 107 6.78 5.89 8.17
CA TYR A 107 7.67 5.01 8.92
C TYR A 107 7.15 3.58 9.06
N VAL A 108 5.84 3.37 8.95
CA VAL A 108 5.29 2.01 8.89
C VAL A 108 5.44 1.44 7.48
N ASN A 109 5.00 2.19 6.46
CA ASN A 109 4.84 1.67 5.11
C ASN A 109 6.15 1.49 4.35
N ILE A 110 7.04 2.51 4.34
CA ILE A 110 8.30 2.43 3.58
C ILE A 110 9.18 1.26 4.07
N PRO A 111 9.47 1.11 5.37
CA PRO A 111 10.26 -0.03 5.82
C PRO A 111 9.59 -1.37 5.56
N LEU A 112 8.27 -1.48 5.80
CA LEU A 112 7.55 -2.74 5.64
C LEU A 112 7.51 -3.21 4.18
N VAL A 113 7.12 -2.31 3.26
CA VAL A 113 6.75 -2.70 1.90
C VAL A 113 7.90 -2.45 0.93
N TRP A 114 8.61 -1.33 1.07
CA TRP A 114 9.66 -0.99 0.10
C TRP A 114 10.96 -1.72 0.42
N ILE A 115 11.20 -2.04 1.69
CA ILE A 115 12.41 -2.73 2.13
C ILE A 115 12.10 -4.18 2.48
N PHE A 116 11.31 -4.45 3.52
CA PHE A 116 11.14 -5.80 4.03
C PHE A 116 10.42 -6.72 3.06
N ALA A 117 9.40 -6.26 2.33
CA ALA A 117 8.74 -7.09 1.33
C ALA A 117 9.67 -7.45 0.16
N VAL A 118 10.52 -6.52 -0.30
CA VAL A 118 11.53 -6.79 -1.33
C VAL A 118 12.55 -7.80 -0.83
N VAL A 119 13.05 -7.63 0.40
CA VAL A 119 13.97 -8.59 1.03
C VAL A 119 13.29 -9.96 1.18
N ALA A 120 12.04 -10.01 1.60
CA ALA A 120 11.28 -11.25 1.74
C ALA A 120 11.07 -11.94 0.38
N ALA A 121 10.77 -11.18 -0.68
CA ALA A 121 10.65 -11.72 -2.03
C ALA A 121 11.99 -12.26 -2.56
N LEU A 122 13.11 -11.61 -2.25
CA LEU A 122 14.46 -12.14 -2.55
C LEU A 122 14.77 -13.41 -1.76
N LEU A 123 14.35 -13.50 -0.50
CA LEU A 123 14.52 -14.72 0.31
C LEU A 123 13.57 -15.85 -0.11
N SER A 124 12.50 -15.55 -0.85
CA SER A 124 11.52 -16.53 -1.31
C SER A 124 12.09 -17.60 -2.24
N TYR A 125 13.20 -17.30 -2.92
CA TYR A 125 13.96 -18.26 -3.74
C TYR A 125 14.57 -19.40 -2.92
N LYS A 126 14.79 -19.20 -1.61
CA LYS A 126 15.27 -20.23 -0.68
C LYS A 126 14.15 -20.81 0.16
N ASN A 127 13.25 -19.97 0.63
CA ASN A 127 12.08 -20.37 1.40
C ASN A 127 10.88 -19.51 1.02
N SER A 128 10.00 -20.04 0.18
CA SER A 128 8.90 -19.26 -0.38
C SER A 128 7.88 -18.79 0.66
N PHE A 129 7.78 -19.44 1.83
CA PHE A 129 6.90 -18.96 2.89
C PHE A 129 7.30 -17.59 3.44
N VAL A 130 8.59 -17.24 3.41
CA VAL A 130 9.06 -15.92 3.85
C VAL A 130 8.50 -14.83 2.93
N GLY A 131 8.59 -15.02 1.61
CA GLY A 131 8.05 -14.07 0.64
C GLY A 131 6.53 -14.00 0.63
N LEU A 132 5.86 -15.15 0.80
CA LEU A 132 4.40 -15.21 0.91
C LEU A 132 3.88 -14.58 2.22
N GLY A 133 4.74 -14.32 3.19
CA GLY A 133 4.38 -13.68 4.46
C GLY A 133 3.68 -12.33 4.28
N LEU A 134 4.01 -11.56 3.23
CA LEU A 134 3.37 -10.27 2.97
C LEU A 134 1.86 -10.40 2.71
N TYR A 135 1.39 -11.55 2.22
CA TYR A 135 -0.05 -11.78 2.06
C TYR A 135 -0.80 -11.75 3.40
N SER A 136 -0.14 -12.01 4.54
CA SER A 136 -0.79 -11.84 5.84
C SER A 136 -1.19 -10.38 6.10
N VAL A 137 -0.33 -9.43 5.73
CA VAL A 137 -0.62 -7.99 5.85
C VAL A 137 -1.71 -7.59 4.86
N ILE A 138 -1.59 -8.00 3.59
CA ILE A 138 -2.60 -7.75 2.55
C ILE A 138 -3.99 -8.24 2.98
N ILE A 139 -4.07 -9.49 3.46
CA ILE A 139 -5.34 -10.09 3.89
C ILE A 139 -5.87 -9.38 5.13
N THR A 140 -5.02 -9.02 6.08
CA THR A 140 -5.44 -8.31 7.29
C THR A 140 -6.04 -6.94 6.96
N ASN A 141 -5.37 -6.14 6.12
CA ASN A 141 -5.93 -4.87 5.64
C ASN A 141 -7.24 -5.13 4.91
N ALA A 142 -7.27 -6.04 3.92
CA ALA A 142 -8.49 -6.34 3.17
C ALA A 142 -9.67 -6.70 4.07
N ILE A 143 -9.45 -7.52 5.11
CA ILE A 143 -10.46 -7.82 6.11
C ILE A 143 -10.88 -6.55 6.86
N ALA A 144 -9.95 -5.72 7.34
CA ALA A 144 -10.26 -4.48 8.05
C ALA A 144 -11.14 -3.54 7.20
N HIS A 145 -10.78 -3.28 5.94
CA HIS A 145 -11.58 -2.43 5.04
C HIS A 145 -12.96 -3.03 4.76
N ILE A 146 -13.02 -4.32 4.38
CA ILE A 146 -14.27 -4.97 3.99
C ILE A 146 -15.22 -5.06 5.17
N VAL A 147 -14.74 -5.47 6.35
CA VAL A 147 -15.56 -5.57 7.55
C VAL A 147 -16.08 -4.20 7.94
N GLN A 148 -15.24 -3.17 7.95
CA GLN A 148 -15.67 -1.81 8.27
C GLN A 148 -16.72 -1.31 7.27
N ALA A 149 -16.49 -1.51 5.97
CA ALA A 149 -17.43 -1.11 4.93
C ALA A 149 -18.78 -1.83 5.03
N LEU A 150 -18.80 -3.10 5.45
CA LEU A 150 -20.04 -3.85 5.70
C LEU A 150 -20.79 -3.33 6.94
N VAL A 151 -20.07 -2.94 7.99
CA VAL A 151 -20.65 -2.43 9.24
C VAL A 151 -21.21 -1.02 9.06
N THR A 152 -20.47 -0.13 8.40
CA THR A 152 -20.88 1.27 8.17
C THR A 152 -21.81 1.42 6.96
N ARG A 153 -21.79 0.45 6.04
CA ARG A 153 -22.41 0.52 4.70
C ARG A 153 -21.88 1.68 3.86
N GLU A 154 -20.66 2.09 4.16
CA GLU A 154 -19.95 3.15 3.46
C GLU A 154 -18.61 2.61 2.98
N TYR A 155 -18.09 3.15 1.89
CA TYR A 155 -16.75 2.82 1.44
C TYR A 155 -15.74 3.24 2.52
N ASN A 156 -14.82 2.33 2.85
CA ASN A 156 -13.72 2.62 3.76
C ASN A 156 -12.39 2.65 2.99
N PRO A 157 -11.80 3.83 2.74
CA PRO A 157 -10.45 3.92 2.20
C PRO A 157 -9.39 3.44 3.21
N GLY A 158 -9.81 3.21 4.47
CA GLY A 158 -9.08 2.56 5.55
C GLY A 158 -9.36 3.16 6.92
#